data_AF-A0AA44L9M1-F1
#
_entry.id   AF-A0AA44L9M1-F1
#
_cell.length_a   1.000
_cell.length_b   1.000
_cell.length_c   1.000
_cell.angle_alpha   90.00
_cell.angle_beta   90.00
_cell.angle_gamma   90.00
#
_symmetry.space_group_name_H-M   'P 1'
#
loop_
_entity.id
_entity.type
_entity.pdbx_description
1 polymer ?
#
loop_
_entity_poly.entity_id
_entity_poly.type
_entity_poly.pdbx_seq_one_letter_code
_entity_poly.pdbx_strand_id
1 'polypeptide(L)'
;GEALSLVTPVNGLPSGGMADTVTGGFDIEDLDVWRARVLERYYWTPQGGADGDYVVWAKEVPGVTRAWTYRHWMGTGTVGVMIASSDLINPILDDATVAAAQAHIEPLA
;
A
#
# COMPACT_ATOMS: atom_id res chain seq x y z
N GLY A 1 13.84 4.12 20.80
CA GLY A 1 13.88 5.50 20.35
C GLY A 1 15.11 5.78 19.52
N GLU A 2 14.95 6.50 18.42
CA GLU A 2 16.00 6.95 17.51
C GLU A 2 16.35 8.42 17.80
N ALA A 3 17.63 8.74 17.92
CA ALA A 3 18.09 10.10 18.23
C ALA A 3 18.12 10.95 16.95
N LEU A 4 17.36 12.04 16.96
CA LEU A 4 17.27 13.00 15.85
C LEU A 4 17.97 14.30 16.24
N SER A 5 18.59 14.95 15.26
CA SER A 5 19.19 16.27 15.45
C SER A 5 18.85 17.22 14.31
N LEU A 6 18.63 18.49 14.62
CA LEU A 6 18.43 19.53 13.62
C LEU A 6 19.74 19.83 12.89
N VAL A 7 19.72 19.77 11.56
CA VAL A 7 20.87 20.15 10.72
C VAL A 7 21.18 21.65 10.85
N THR A 8 20.15 22.48 11.02
CA THR A 8 20.30 23.92 11.31
C THR A 8 19.61 24.23 12.64
N PRO A 9 20.37 24.50 13.72
CA PRO A 9 19.80 24.81 15.03
C PRO A 9 19.02 26.13 15.03
N VAL A 10 17.89 26.16 15.73
CA VAL A 10 17.13 27.40 16.00
C VAL A 10 17.56 27.94 17.36
N ASN A 11 17.94 29.22 17.41
CA ASN A 11 18.37 29.84 18.66
C ASN A 11 17.25 29.79 19.71
N GLY A 12 17.60 29.36 20.92
CA GLY A 12 16.65 29.21 22.03
C GLY A 12 15.88 27.89 22.08
N LEU A 13 16.09 26.96 21.14
CA LEU A 13 15.46 25.64 21.16
C LEU A 13 16.50 24.50 21.27
N PRO A 14 16.20 23.43 22.04
CA PRO A 14 17.03 22.23 22.03
C PRO A 14 16.96 21.57 20.65
N SER A 15 18.13 21.21 20.10
CA SER A 15 18.25 20.65 18.74
C SER A 15 18.10 19.13 18.68
N GLY A 16 17.97 18.45 19.84
CA GLY A 16 17.85 17.00 19.95
C GLY A 16 16.41 16.55 20.18
N GLY A 17 16.01 15.49 19.51
CA GLY A 17 14.74 14.80 19.72
C GLY A 17 14.92 13.29 19.81
N MET A 18 13.96 12.61 20.43
CA MET A 18 13.87 11.14 20.43
C MET A 18 12.59 10.76 19.69
N ALA A 19 12.70 10.10 18.55
CA ALA A 19 11.57 9.41 17.93
C ALA A 19 11.40 8.07 18.62
N ASP A 20 10.18 7.61 18.92
CA ASP A 20 10.00 6.34 19.62
C ASP A 20 10.34 5.15 18.69
N THR A 21 9.71 5.14 17.51
CA THR A 21 10.07 4.32 16.35
C THR A 21 9.90 5.15 15.08
N VAL A 22 10.85 5.07 14.15
CA VAL A 22 10.67 5.56 12.78
C VAL A 22 10.28 4.35 11.94
N THR A 23 9.03 4.32 11.48
CA THR A 23 8.49 3.26 10.64
C THR A 23 7.87 3.84 9.37
N GLY A 24 7.77 3.01 8.34
CA GLY A 24 7.37 3.43 7.01
C GLY A 24 8.54 3.96 6.19
N GLY A 25 8.27 4.16 4.90
CA GLY A 25 9.30 4.38 3.89
C GLY A 25 9.57 3.10 3.11
N PHE A 26 9.78 3.28 1.82
CA PHE A 26 10.25 2.24 0.90
C PHE A 26 11.49 2.77 0.21
N ASP A 27 12.34 1.85 -0.23
CA ASP A 27 13.41 2.20 -1.15
C ASP A 27 12.84 2.89 -2.39
N ILE A 28 13.66 3.74 -3.02
CA ILE A 28 13.28 4.36 -4.27
C ILE A 28 12.89 3.28 -5.28
N GLU A 29 11.74 3.46 -5.93
CA GLU A 29 11.27 2.50 -6.94
C GLU A 29 12.30 2.39 -8.07
N ASP A 30 12.53 1.16 -8.53
CA ASP A 30 13.27 0.94 -9.78
C ASP A 30 12.49 1.54 -10.95
N LEU A 31 13.21 2.02 -11.97
CA LEU A 31 12.62 2.64 -13.16
C LEU A 31 11.59 1.73 -13.85
N ASP A 32 11.87 0.43 -13.93
CA ASP A 32 10.97 -0.52 -14.60
C ASP A 32 9.68 -0.75 -13.79
N VAL A 33 9.80 -0.78 -12.46
CA VAL A 33 8.65 -0.89 -11.53
C VAL A 33 7.78 0.35 -11.62
N TRP A 34 8.41 1.53 -11.55
CA TRP A 34 7.72 2.81 -11.69
C TRP A 34 7.00 2.92 -13.04
N ARG A 35 7.68 2.56 -14.14
CA ARG A 35 7.10 2.58 -15.48
C ARG A 35 5.91 1.64 -15.59
N ALA A 36 6.01 0.42 -15.06
CA ALA A 36 4.92 -0.54 -15.06
C ALA A 36 3.69 0.01 -14.32
N ARG A 37 3.89 0.64 -13.15
CA ARG A 37 2.82 1.26 -12.36
C ARG A 37 2.12 2.39 -13.12
N VAL A 38 2.89 3.25 -13.79
CA VAL A 38 2.33 4.35 -14.61
C VAL A 38 1.51 3.81 -15.79
N LEU A 39 2.03 2.81 -16.50
CA LEU A 39 1.32 2.18 -17.62
C LEU A 39 0.05 1.47 -17.14
N GLU A 40 0.11 0.73 -16.03
CA GLU A 40 -1.04 0.06 -15.44
C GLU A 40 -2.16 1.07 -15.14
N ARG A 41 -1.83 2.20 -14.51
CA ARG A 41 -2.82 3.26 -14.22
C ARG A 41 -3.38 3.92 -15.47
N TYR A 42 -2.59 4.02 -16.55
CA TYR A 42 -3.07 4.55 -17.83
C TYR A 42 -4.06 3.60 -18.52
N TYR A 43 -3.77 2.29 -18.51
CA TYR A 43 -4.65 1.28 -19.11
C TYR A 43 -5.95 1.09 -18.32
N TRP A 44 -5.88 1.11 -17.00
CA TRP A 44 -7.03 0.88 -16.12
C TRP A 44 -7.56 2.20 -15.56
N THR A 45 -8.37 2.88 -16.35
CA THR A 45 -9.08 4.08 -15.91
C THR A 45 -10.11 3.69 -14.84
N PRO A 46 -10.21 4.41 -13.70
CA PRO A 46 -11.16 4.09 -12.64
C PRO A 46 -12.61 4.06 -13.13
N GLN A 47 -13.36 3.01 -12.80
CA GLN A 47 -14.75 2.80 -13.24
C GLN A 47 -15.77 2.77 -12.08
N GLY A 48 -15.33 3.04 -10.84
CA GLY A 48 -16.21 3.16 -9.68
C GLY A 48 -16.75 1.81 -9.18
N GLY A 49 -15.93 0.76 -9.20
CA GLY A 49 -16.27 -0.57 -8.67
C GLY A 49 -16.22 -1.69 -9.71
N ALA A 50 -15.51 -1.51 -10.82
CA ALA A 50 -15.19 -2.60 -11.73
C ALA A 50 -14.09 -3.51 -11.12
N ASP A 51 -13.91 -4.71 -11.68
CA ASP A 51 -12.94 -5.68 -11.14
C ASP A 51 -11.51 -5.13 -11.03
N GLY A 52 -11.11 -4.35 -12.04
CA GLY A 52 -9.82 -3.68 -12.09
C GLY A 52 -9.65 -2.61 -11.00
N ASP A 53 -10.73 -1.97 -10.57
CA ASP A 53 -10.68 -0.95 -9.53
C ASP A 53 -10.26 -1.57 -8.20
N TYR A 54 -10.86 -2.70 -7.82
CA TYR A 54 -10.48 -3.44 -6.61
C TYR A 54 -9.02 -3.90 -6.62
N VAL A 55 -8.49 -4.32 -7.77
CA VAL A 55 -7.06 -4.69 -7.91
C VAL A 55 -6.17 -3.48 -7.71
N VAL A 56 -6.53 -2.34 -8.31
CA VAL A 56 -5.77 -1.09 -8.19
C VAL A 56 -5.78 -0.59 -6.74
N TRP A 57 -6.96 -0.51 -6.11
CA TRP A 57 -7.10 -0.08 -4.71
C TRP A 57 -6.32 -0.99 -3.77
N ALA A 58 -6.35 -2.30 -3.97
CA ALA A 58 -5.55 -3.23 -3.16
C ALA A 58 -4.05 -2.96 -3.25
N LYS A 59 -3.54 -2.68 -4.45
CA LYS A 59 -2.11 -2.38 -4.69
C LYS A 59 -1.68 -0.98 -4.21
N GLU A 60 -2.61 -0.10 -3.86
CA GLU A 60 -2.29 1.19 -3.23
C GLU A 60 -1.85 1.02 -1.76
N VAL A 61 -2.15 -0.14 -1.16
CA VAL A 61 -1.79 -0.46 0.22
C VAL A 61 -0.34 -0.94 0.28
N PRO A 62 0.51 -0.34 1.14
CA PRO A 62 1.89 -0.77 1.33
C PRO A 62 2.01 -2.28 1.61
N GLY A 63 2.96 -2.93 0.94
CA GLY A 63 3.22 -4.37 1.06
C GLY A 63 2.44 -5.24 0.07
N VAL A 64 1.35 -4.74 -0.51
CA VAL A 64 0.60 -5.45 -1.57
C VAL A 64 1.23 -5.15 -2.93
N THR A 65 1.72 -6.18 -3.62
CA THR A 65 2.26 -6.02 -4.98
C THR A 65 1.46 -6.80 -6.03
N ARG A 66 0.66 -7.77 -5.59
CA ARG A 66 -0.22 -8.58 -6.44
C ARG A 66 -1.60 -8.63 -5.81
N ALA A 67 -2.63 -8.51 -6.64
CA ALA A 67 -4.02 -8.60 -6.21
C ALA A 67 -4.90 -9.23 -7.30
N TRP A 68 -5.96 -9.91 -6.88
CA TRP A 68 -6.96 -10.53 -7.75
C TRP A 68 -8.36 -10.28 -7.20
N THR A 69 -9.31 -9.98 -8.09
CA THR A 69 -10.71 -9.72 -7.73
C THR A 69 -11.59 -10.88 -8.18
N TYR A 70 -12.46 -11.34 -7.28
CA TYR A 70 -13.42 -12.41 -7.50
C TYR A 70 -14.84 -11.93 -7.20
N ARG A 71 -15.68 -11.84 -8.23
CA ARG A 71 -17.10 -11.51 -8.05
C ARG A 71 -17.84 -12.67 -7.38
N HIS A 72 -18.81 -12.31 -6.54
CA HIS A 72 -19.72 -13.23 -5.87
C HIS A 72 -19.04 -14.26 -4.96
N TRP A 73 -17.87 -13.91 -4.40
CA TRP A 73 -17.07 -14.81 -3.57
C TRP A 73 -17.85 -15.47 -2.43
N MET A 74 -18.74 -14.71 -1.78
CA MET A 74 -19.64 -15.18 -0.72
C MET A 74 -21.13 -15.03 -1.12
N GLY A 75 -21.43 -15.10 -2.42
CA GLY A 75 -22.78 -14.91 -2.97
C GLY A 75 -22.97 -13.56 -3.67
N THR A 76 -24.14 -13.38 -4.29
CA THR A 76 -24.47 -12.16 -5.06
C THR A 76 -24.33 -10.90 -4.21
N GLY A 77 -23.72 -9.86 -4.78
CA GLY A 77 -23.44 -8.60 -4.08
C GLY A 77 -22.15 -8.58 -3.26
N THR A 78 -21.35 -9.65 -3.29
CA THR A 78 -20.05 -9.70 -2.63
C THR A 78 -18.90 -9.66 -3.65
N VAL A 79 -17.79 -9.06 -3.24
CA VAL A 79 -16.53 -9.04 -3.99
C VAL A 79 -15.44 -9.57 -3.06
N GLY A 80 -14.76 -10.63 -3.47
CA GLY A 80 -13.56 -11.13 -2.80
C GLY A 80 -12.32 -10.51 -3.44
N VAL A 81 -11.40 -10.00 -2.62
CA VAL A 81 -10.11 -9.49 -3.08
C VAL A 81 -9.01 -10.29 -2.41
N MET A 82 -8.18 -10.95 -3.22
CA MET A 82 -7.01 -11.69 -2.75
C MET A 82 -5.78 -10.82 -2.94
N ILE A 83 -4.91 -10.74 -1.93
CA ILE A 83 -3.71 -9.90 -1.94
C ILE A 83 -2.46 -10.72 -1.60
N ALA A 84 -1.33 -10.34 -2.18
CA ALA A 84 -0.03 -10.99 -1.93
C ALA A 84 1.14 -10.02 -2.18
N SER A 85 2.29 -10.33 -1.58
CA SER A 85 3.57 -9.69 -1.94
C SER A 85 4.22 -10.41 -3.13
N SER A 86 5.29 -9.84 -3.71
CA SER A 86 6.05 -10.45 -4.80
C SER A 86 7.18 -11.35 -4.28
N ASP A 87 7.24 -11.58 -2.97
CA ASP A 87 8.19 -12.49 -2.36
C ASP A 87 7.96 -13.92 -2.93
N LEU A 88 9.06 -14.52 -3.41
CA LEU A 88 9.06 -15.83 -4.04
C LEU A 88 8.96 -16.97 -3.03
N ILE A 89 9.31 -16.73 -1.77
CA ILE A 89 9.36 -17.70 -0.68
C ILE A 89 8.12 -17.57 0.20
N ASN A 90 7.79 -16.35 0.61
CA ASN A 90 6.64 -16.08 1.48
C ASN A 90 5.77 -14.92 0.94
N PRO A 91 4.86 -15.20 0.00
CA PRO A 91 3.98 -14.18 -0.56
C PRO A 91 2.83 -13.77 0.38
N ILE A 92 2.69 -14.44 1.53
CA ILE A 92 1.58 -14.23 2.47
C ILE A 92 1.84 -12.94 3.25
N LEU A 93 0.83 -12.08 3.28
CA LEU A 93 0.82 -10.83 4.02
C LEU A 93 0.33 -11.05 5.45
N ASP A 94 0.77 -10.21 6.38
CA ASP A 94 0.32 -10.27 7.77
C ASP A 94 -1.11 -9.72 7.94
N ASP A 95 -1.73 -10.05 9.07
CA ASP A 95 -3.11 -9.64 9.38
C ASP A 95 -3.26 -8.11 9.40
N ALA A 96 -2.20 -7.38 9.76
CA ALA A 96 -2.19 -5.92 9.77
C ALA A 96 -2.31 -5.35 8.35
N THR A 97 -1.58 -5.90 7.38
CA THR A 97 -1.69 -5.48 5.97
C THR A 97 -3.05 -5.86 5.38
N VAL A 98 -3.59 -7.03 5.73
CA VAL A 98 -4.94 -7.45 5.31
C VAL A 98 -6.00 -6.47 5.84
N ALA A 99 -5.93 -6.11 7.12
CA ALA A 99 -6.86 -5.15 7.72
C ALA A 99 -6.72 -3.75 7.09
N ALA A 100 -5.50 -3.32 6.79
CA ALA A 100 -5.25 -2.04 6.11
C ALA A 100 -5.84 -2.03 4.69
N ALA A 101 -5.70 -3.13 3.94
CA ALA A 101 -6.29 -3.25 2.62
C ALA A 101 -7.82 -3.21 2.66
N GLN A 102 -8.43 -3.92 3.62
CA GLN A 102 -9.88 -3.87 3.81
C GLN A 102 -10.37 -2.45 4.13
N ALA A 103 -9.73 -1.77 5.08
CA ALA A 103 -10.09 -0.40 5.48
C ALA A 103 -9.93 0.63 4.35
N HIS A 104 -8.99 0.40 3.42
CA HIS A 104 -8.79 1.26 2.24
C HIS A 104 -9.84 1.01 1.16
N ILE A 105 -10.19 -0.26 0.90
CA ILE A 105 -11.08 -0.66 -0.20
C ILE A 105 -12.56 -0.39 0.12
N GLU A 106 -13.02 -0.69 1.34
CA GLU A 106 -14.43 -0.58 1.73
C GLU A 106 -15.10 0.78 1.42
N PRO A 107 -14.48 1.95 1.69
CA PRO A 107 -15.10 3.24 1.38
C PRO A 107 -15.15 3.59 -0.12
N LEU A 108 -14.44 2.84 -0.98
CA LEU A 108 -14.39 3.05 -2.42
C LEU A 108 -15.37 2.15 -3.19
N ALA A 109 -15.82 1.08 -2.54
CA ALA A 109 -16.64 0.01 -3.11
C ALA A 109 -18.13 0.38 -3.32
#